data_AF-A0A8B7RDV5-F1
#
_entry.id   AF-A0A8B7RDV5-F1
#
_cell.length_a   1.000
_cell.length_b   1.000
_cell.length_c   1.000
_cell.angle_alpha   90.00
_cell.angle_beta   90.00
_cell.angle_gamma   90.00
#
_symmetry.space_group_name_H-M   'P 1'
#
loop_
_entity.id
_entity.type
_entity.pdbx_description
1 polymer ?
#
loop_
_entity_poly.entity_id
_entity_poly.type
_entity_poly.pdbx_seq_one_letter_code
_entity_poly.pdbx_strand_id
1 'polypeptide(L)'
;MNVIYPLAVPKGRRLCCEICEAPAERVCADCTVTYYCSAVHQRADWGSIHEKICQLLIPLRTSMPFYNSEEERQHGLQQLQQRQVGRLGRIVQAEEYLAEAQWTVLKSTECSYATNSLLHRNLGLLCMAKENHEEARYHLANDIYFSSCAFGTEDIRTSGGYFHLANIFYGLNKLELADTLYTKVSEIWNKYLNNHYQVLSQACIQQIDLLGKQFETDTGLDEAQEAEAIHILTTILNIRESTADKDPQKTVFVLKTLVMLYHLMMNPSKAQEYATRAFNLAQEQQLSVHEQNAIQELLSLISGEEAHSIM
;
A
#
# COMPACT_ATOMS: atom_id res chain seq x y z
N MET A 1 15.76 29.75 -8.09
CA MET A 1 14.91 29.38 -9.24
C MET A 1 15.48 28.09 -9.80
N ASN A 2 14.83 26.95 -9.56
CA ASN A 2 15.39 25.64 -9.86
C ASN A 2 14.89 25.14 -11.22
N VAL A 3 15.87 24.87 -12.09
CA VAL A 3 15.73 24.50 -13.50
C VAL A 3 15.00 23.16 -13.65
N ILE A 4 14.07 23.10 -14.61
CA ILE A 4 13.30 21.92 -14.98
C ILE A 4 14.13 21.10 -15.97
N TYR A 5 14.41 19.82 -15.68
CA TYR A 5 14.98 18.89 -16.65
C TYR A 5 13.97 17.76 -16.94
N PRO A 6 13.44 17.66 -18.17
CA PRO A 6 12.61 16.53 -18.59
C PRO A 6 13.46 15.26 -18.75
N LEU A 7 12.93 14.12 -18.29
CA LEU A 7 13.58 12.81 -18.41
C LEU A 7 13.66 12.33 -19.88
N ALA A 8 14.87 12.15 -20.40
CA ALA A 8 15.09 11.46 -21.67
C ALA A 8 15.20 9.94 -21.41
N VAL A 9 14.10 9.20 -21.60
CA VAL A 9 14.08 7.74 -21.38
C VAL A 9 14.45 6.99 -22.67
N PRO A 10 15.41 6.04 -22.65
CA PRO A 10 15.72 5.20 -23.82
C PRO A 10 14.50 4.38 -24.27
N LYS A 11 14.32 4.19 -25.59
CA LYS A 11 13.22 3.38 -26.15
C LYS A 11 13.15 2.00 -25.47
N GLY A 12 12.04 1.71 -24.79
CA GLY A 12 11.73 0.40 -24.20
C GLY A 12 11.75 0.31 -22.67
N ARG A 13 12.23 1.33 -21.95
CA ARG A 13 12.08 1.41 -20.48
C ARG A 13 10.88 2.28 -20.12
N ARG A 14 9.96 1.78 -19.28
CA ARG A 14 8.91 2.58 -18.64
C ARG A 14 9.37 2.90 -17.23
N LEU A 15 9.63 4.17 -16.95
CA LEU A 15 9.89 4.66 -15.60
C LEU A 15 8.56 5.18 -15.05
N CYS A 16 8.19 4.71 -13.86
CA CYS A 16 6.90 4.95 -13.26
C CYS A 16 7.04 5.85 -12.04
N CYS A 17 6.02 6.67 -11.78
CA CYS A 17 5.95 7.54 -10.62
C CYS A 17 5.92 6.71 -9.33
N GLU A 18 6.67 7.11 -8.30
CA GLU A 18 6.74 6.36 -7.04
C GLU A 18 5.37 6.28 -6.32
N ILE A 19 4.58 7.34 -6.40
CA ILE A 19 3.29 7.43 -5.72
C ILE A 19 2.14 6.82 -6.52
N CYS A 20 2.14 7.06 -7.83
CA CYS A 20 0.98 6.79 -8.68
C CYS A 20 1.31 5.92 -9.90
N GLU A 21 2.52 5.39 -10.02
CA GLU A 21 3.02 4.51 -11.09
C GLU A 21 2.77 4.96 -12.55
N ALA A 22 2.20 6.14 -12.75
CA ALA A 22 2.01 6.78 -14.04
C ALA A 22 3.37 7.07 -14.68
N PRO A 23 3.45 7.30 -16.00
CA PRO A 23 4.71 7.63 -16.67
C PRO A 23 5.42 8.78 -15.95
N ALA A 24 6.65 8.53 -15.53
CA ALA A 24 7.42 9.53 -14.82
C ALA A 24 8.08 10.50 -15.78
N GLU A 25 7.95 11.80 -15.48
CA GLU A 25 8.55 12.88 -16.26
C GLU A 25 9.75 13.52 -15.54
N ARG A 26 9.92 13.20 -14.24
CA ARG A 26 10.89 13.82 -13.34
C ARG A 26 11.58 12.78 -12.48
N VAL A 27 12.77 13.09 -12.01
CA VAL A 27 13.56 12.26 -11.10
C VAL A 27 14.02 13.09 -9.90
N CYS A 28 14.10 12.45 -8.74
CA CYS A 28 14.75 13.04 -7.58
C CYS A 28 16.20 13.40 -7.91
N ALA A 29 16.61 14.65 -7.65
CA ALA A 29 17.96 15.12 -7.97
C ALA A 29 19.03 14.50 -7.07
N ASP A 30 18.67 14.10 -5.85
CA ASP A 30 19.62 13.58 -4.85
C ASP A 30 19.88 12.08 -5.02
N CYS A 31 18.82 11.27 -5.16
CA CYS A 31 18.97 9.83 -5.29
C CYS A 31 19.04 9.35 -6.75
N THR A 32 18.47 10.09 -7.70
CA THR A 32 18.40 9.74 -9.14
C THR A 32 17.72 8.39 -9.48
N VAL A 33 17.24 7.65 -8.47
CA VAL A 33 16.64 6.31 -8.60
C VAL A 33 15.13 6.30 -8.35
N THR A 34 14.54 7.43 -7.99
CA THR A 34 13.11 7.58 -7.75
C THR A 34 12.53 8.63 -8.68
N TYR A 35 11.41 8.27 -9.31
CA TYR A 35 10.84 9.00 -10.42
C TYR A 35 9.42 9.46 -10.08
N TYR A 36 8.99 10.59 -10.64
CA TYR A 36 7.69 11.20 -10.36
C TYR A 36 7.06 11.71 -11.66
N CYS A 37 5.73 11.65 -11.75
CA CYS A 37 4.99 12.29 -12.84
C CYS A 37 4.81 13.80 -12.63
N SER A 38 4.85 14.29 -11.38
CA SER A 38 4.62 15.72 -11.09
C SER A 38 5.44 16.21 -9.87
N ALA A 39 5.63 17.53 -9.79
CA ALA A 39 6.26 18.17 -8.63
C ALA A 39 5.39 18.11 -7.35
N VAL A 40 4.10 17.84 -7.49
CA VAL A 40 3.20 17.62 -6.36
C VAL A 40 3.53 16.27 -5.72
N HIS A 41 3.63 15.21 -6.53
CA HIS A 41 4.01 13.88 -6.05
C HIS A 41 5.42 13.87 -5.47
N GLN A 42 6.39 14.52 -6.12
CA GLN A 42 7.73 14.63 -5.54
C GLN A 42 7.72 15.26 -4.13
N ARG A 43 6.91 16.31 -3.91
CA ARG A 43 6.82 16.98 -2.60
C ARG A 43 6.07 16.16 -1.56
N ALA A 44 5.02 15.45 -1.96
CA ALA A 44 4.29 14.54 -1.08
C ALA A 44 5.20 13.40 -0.59
N ASP A 45 5.95 12.77 -1.50
CA ASP A 45 6.93 11.73 -1.13
C ASP A 45 8.05 12.31 -0.25
N TRP A 46 8.56 13.50 -0.60
CA TRP A 46 9.58 14.21 0.18
C TRP A 46 9.15 14.50 1.61
N GLY A 47 7.96 15.05 1.81
CA GLY A 47 7.43 15.40 3.13
C GLY A 47 7.08 14.19 4.00
N SER A 48 6.72 13.06 3.39
CA SER A 48 6.33 11.85 4.10
C SER A 48 7.55 11.07 4.62
N ILE A 49 8.30 10.44 3.71
CA ILE A 49 9.40 9.53 4.07
C ILE A 49 10.65 9.73 3.24
N HIS A 50 10.54 10.27 2.03
CA HIS A 50 11.64 10.28 1.08
C HIS A 50 12.83 11.08 1.60
N GLU A 51 12.63 12.19 2.31
CA GLU A 51 13.73 12.93 2.95
C GLU A 51 14.59 12.03 3.85
N LYS A 52 13.95 11.11 4.60
CA LYS A 52 14.62 10.21 5.55
C LYS A 52 15.25 8.99 4.89
N ILE A 53 14.73 8.58 3.73
CA ILE A 53 15.15 7.35 3.05
C ILE A 53 15.88 7.60 1.72
N CYS A 54 15.99 8.84 1.24
CA CYS A 54 16.49 9.22 -0.09
C CYS A 54 17.84 8.53 -0.40
N GLN A 55 18.80 8.66 0.51
CA GLN A 55 20.15 8.07 0.36
C GLN A 55 20.15 6.54 0.54
N LEU A 56 19.17 5.99 1.24
CA LEU A 56 19.00 4.55 1.43
C LEU A 56 18.41 3.87 0.18
N LEU A 57 17.71 4.62 -0.68
CA LEU A 57 17.08 4.10 -1.88
C LEU A 57 18.09 3.85 -3.02
N ILE A 58 19.15 4.67 -3.12
CA ILE A 58 20.21 4.54 -4.14
C ILE A 58 20.73 3.11 -4.22
N PRO A 59 21.25 2.53 -3.11
CA PRO A 59 21.71 1.15 -3.13
C PRO A 59 20.60 0.17 -3.55
N LEU A 60 19.40 0.30 -2.99
CA LEU A 60 18.32 -0.69 -3.15
C LEU A 60 17.78 -0.76 -4.59
N ARG A 61 17.79 0.35 -5.32
CA ARG A 61 17.11 0.48 -6.63
C ARG A 61 18.06 0.59 -7.83
N THR A 62 19.34 0.85 -7.59
CA THR A 62 20.35 0.80 -8.65
C THR A 62 20.52 -0.65 -9.08
N SER A 63 20.07 -1.00 -10.29
CA SER A 63 20.30 -2.32 -10.86
C SER A 63 21.80 -2.57 -10.91
N MET A 64 22.26 -3.69 -10.33
CA MET A 64 23.67 -4.07 -10.41
C MET A 64 24.09 -4.09 -11.88
N PRO A 65 25.07 -3.27 -12.30
CA PRO A 65 25.57 -3.33 -13.66
C PRO A 65 26.07 -4.76 -13.93
N PHE A 66 25.95 -5.21 -15.16
CA PHE A 66 26.54 -6.48 -15.57
C PHE A 66 28.05 -6.38 -15.33
N TYR A 67 28.55 -7.13 -14.36
CA TYR A 67 29.93 -7.01 -13.88
C TYR A 67 30.84 -7.83 -14.76
N ASN A 68 31.69 -7.15 -15.53
CA ASN A 68 32.56 -7.79 -16.51
C ASN A 68 33.83 -8.32 -15.84
N SER A 69 34.22 -7.75 -14.69
CA SER A 69 35.46 -8.03 -13.98
C SER A 69 35.21 -8.72 -12.62
N GLU A 70 36.21 -9.45 -12.13
CA GLU A 70 36.16 -10.13 -10.82
C GLU A 70 36.09 -9.13 -9.65
N GLU A 71 36.77 -7.99 -9.78
CA GLU A 71 36.85 -6.94 -8.75
C GLU A 71 35.49 -6.26 -8.53
N GLU A 72 34.73 -6.00 -9.60
CA GLU A 72 33.40 -5.41 -9.50
C GLU A 72 32.37 -6.39 -8.91
N ARG A 73 32.51 -7.70 -9.18
CA ARG A 73 31.71 -8.75 -8.53
C ARG A 73 31.97 -8.78 -7.03
N GLN A 74 33.23 -8.68 -6.61
CA GLN A 74 33.61 -8.60 -5.20
C GLN A 74 33.07 -7.33 -4.53
N HIS A 75 33.13 -6.18 -5.21
CA HIS A 75 32.56 -4.93 -4.69
C HIS A 75 31.02 -4.98 -4.54
N GLY A 76 30.32 -5.60 -5.50
CA GLY A 76 28.87 -5.85 -5.39
C GLY A 76 28.51 -6.76 -4.21
N LEU A 77 29.27 -7.84 -4.01
CA LEU A 77 29.14 -8.71 -2.84
C LEU A 77 29.40 -7.95 -1.53
N GLN A 78 30.44 -7.10 -1.46
CA GLN A 78 30.71 -6.28 -0.29
C GLN A 78 29.57 -5.30 0.03
N GLN A 79 28.96 -4.68 -0.99
CA GLN A 79 27.80 -3.81 -0.78
C GLN A 79 26.59 -4.56 -0.25
N LEU A 80 26.31 -5.76 -0.77
CA LEU A 80 25.24 -6.61 -0.24
C LEU A 80 25.49 -6.97 1.22
N GLN A 81 26.74 -7.32 1.55
CA GLN A 81 27.15 -7.65 2.90
C GLN A 81 27.04 -6.44 3.84
N GLN A 82 27.45 -5.24 3.41
CA GLN A 82 27.28 -4.01 4.19
C GLN A 82 25.80 -3.68 4.44
N ARG A 83 24.92 -3.85 3.43
CA ARG A 83 23.47 -3.66 3.61
C ARG A 83 22.89 -4.66 4.59
N GLN A 84 23.34 -5.91 4.54
CA GLN A 84 22.90 -6.95 5.46
C GLN A 84 23.35 -6.65 6.89
N VAL A 85 24.60 -6.22 7.08
CA VAL A 85 25.12 -5.79 8.39
C VAL A 85 24.34 -4.57 8.92
N GLY A 86 24.08 -3.58 8.07
CA GLY A 86 23.27 -2.41 8.43
C GLY A 86 21.83 -2.77 8.81
N ARG A 87 21.21 -3.73 8.09
CA ARG A 87 19.87 -4.25 8.42
C ARG A 87 19.88 -4.97 9.77
N LEU A 88 20.87 -5.82 10.03
CA LEU A 88 21.02 -6.52 11.31
C LEU A 88 21.19 -5.54 12.47
N GLY A 89 21.98 -4.47 12.29
CA GLY A 89 22.14 -3.43 13.31
C GLY A 89 20.82 -2.74 13.68
N ARG A 90 19.96 -2.46 12.70
CA ARG A 90 18.62 -1.87 12.96
C ARG A 90 17.68 -2.83 13.67
N ILE A 91 17.76 -4.13 13.38
CA ILE A 91 16.97 -5.16 14.05
C ILE A 91 17.33 -5.22 15.54
N VAL A 92 18.61 -5.19 15.88
CA VAL A 92 19.08 -5.19 17.28
C VAL A 92 18.59 -3.95 18.02
N GLN A 93 18.67 -2.77 17.41
CA GLN A 93 18.14 -1.54 18.01
C GLN A 93 16.62 -1.62 18.25
N ALA A 94 15.87 -2.15 17.28
CA ALA A 94 14.42 -2.32 17.42
C ALA A 94 14.07 -3.29 18.56
N GLU A 95 14.87 -4.33 18.79
CA GLU A 95 14.70 -5.24 19.93
C GLU A 95 14.85 -4.55 21.28
N GLU A 96 15.89 -3.71 21.43
CA GLU A 96 16.15 -2.98 22.66
C GLU A 96 14.97 -2.06 23.00
N TYR A 97 14.50 -1.28 22.02
CA TYR A 97 13.34 -0.41 22.19
C TYR A 97 12.05 -1.19 22.49
N LEU A 98 11.84 -2.34 21.86
CA LEU A 98 10.65 -3.16 22.08
C LEU A 98 10.69 -3.90 23.43
N ALA A 99 11.86 -4.30 23.90
CA ALA A 99 12.03 -4.85 25.24
C ALA A 99 11.71 -3.81 26.33
N GLU A 100 12.14 -2.56 26.14
CA GLU A 100 11.79 -1.44 27.02
C GLU A 100 10.28 -1.12 26.99
N ALA A 101 9.68 -1.12 25.81
CA ALA A 101 8.24 -0.90 25.65
C ALA A 101 7.42 -2.02 26.31
N GLN A 102 7.82 -3.28 26.11
CA GLN A 102 7.18 -4.44 26.72
C GLN A 102 7.30 -4.41 28.25
N TRP A 103 8.46 -4.04 28.78
CA TRP A 103 8.67 -3.91 30.22
C TRP A 103 7.81 -2.82 30.85
N THR A 104 7.66 -1.69 30.15
CA THR A 104 6.77 -0.59 30.55
C THR A 104 5.32 -1.06 30.58
N VAL A 105 4.85 -1.72 29.52
CA VAL A 105 3.47 -2.24 29.41
C VAL A 105 3.18 -3.29 30.49
N LEU A 106 4.13 -4.19 30.79
CA LEU A 106 4.01 -5.19 31.85
C LEU A 106 3.92 -4.60 33.27
N LYS A 107 4.50 -3.41 33.49
CA LYS A 107 4.47 -2.73 34.79
C LYS A 107 3.23 -1.88 35.02
N SER A 108 2.59 -1.43 33.95
CA SER A 108 1.31 -0.72 34.03
C SER A 108 0.17 -1.71 34.21
N THR A 109 -0.57 -1.61 35.31
CA THR A 109 -1.66 -2.52 35.65
C THR A 109 -2.90 -2.37 34.75
N GLU A 110 -3.01 -1.31 33.95
CA GLU A 110 -4.09 -1.10 32.98
C GLU A 110 -3.59 -0.47 31.67
N CYS A 111 -3.10 -1.29 30.74
CA CYS A 111 -2.85 -0.86 29.37
C CYS A 111 -4.09 -1.07 28.49
N SER A 112 -4.40 -0.08 27.64
CA SER A 112 -5.50 -0.21 26.68
C SER A 112 -5.25 -1.37 25.71
N TYR A 113 -6.33 -1.98 25.21
CA TYR A 113 -6.23 -3.00 24.16
C TYR A 113 -5.55 -2.45 22.89
N ALA A 114 -5.76 -1.18 22.54
CA ALA A 114 -5.08 -0.53 21.41
C ALA A 114 -3.55 -0.49 21.60
N THR A 115 -3.08 -0.16 22.81
CA THR A 115 -1.64 -0.13 23.13
C THR A 115 -1.04 -1.54 23.07
N ASN A 116 -1.75 -2.54 23.60
CA ASN A 116 -1.30 -3.93 23.53
C ASN A 116 -1.23 -4.44 22.08
N SER A 117 -2.23 -4.12 21.25
CA SER A 117 -2.22 -4.44 19.82
C SER A 117 -0.99 -3.87 19.13
N LEU A 118 -0.69 -2.58 19.31
CA LEU A 118 0.46 -1.95 18.68
C LEU A 118 1.80 -2.57 19.11
N LEU A 119 1.95 -2.89 20.40
CA LEU A 119 3.14 -3.58 20.91
C LEU A 119 3.31 -4.94 20.23
N HIS A 120 2.26 -5.75 20.22
CA HIS A 120 2.27 -7.07 19.60
C HIS A 120 2.47 -7.00 18.08
N ARG A 121 1.94 -5.98 17.39
CA ARG A 121 2.18 -5.75 15.97
C ARG A 121 3.67 -5.52 15.70
N ASN A 122 4.29 -4.63 16.46
CA ASN A 122 5.71 -4.31 16.29
C ASN A 122 6.62 -5.51 16.61
N LEU A 123 6.31 -6.28 17.66
CA LEU A 123 7.01 -7.52 17.98
C LEU A 123 6.84 -8.57 16.87
N GLY A 124 5.64 -8.71 16.32
CA GLY A 124 5.36 -9.59 15.18
C GLY A 124 6.17 -9.23 13.94
N LEU A 125 6.21 -7.94 13.58
CA LEU A 125 6.99 -7.43 12.45
C LEU A 125 8.50 -7.62 12.64
N LEU A 126 9.00 -7.42 13.85
CA LEU A 126 10.39 -7.69 14.19
C LEU A 126 10.73 -9.18 14.03
N CYS A 127 9.87 -10.07 14.54
CA CYS A 127 10.06 -11.52 14.38
C CYS A 127 9.98 -11.95 12.91
N MET A 128 9.11 -11.34 12.10
CA MET A 128 9.09 -11.55 10.65
C MET A 128 10.42 -11.12 10.01
N ALA A 129 10.97 -9.96 10.39
CA ALA A 129 12.24 -9.46 9.87
C ALA A 129 13.43 -10.36 10.21
N LYS A 130 13.33 -11.13 11.31
CA LYS A 130 14.27 -12.17 11.76
C LYS A 130 14.02 -13.56 11.14
N GLU A 131 12.99 -13.70 10.32
CA GLU A 131 12.55 -15.00 9.76
C GLU A 131 12.09 -16.01 10.83
N ASN A 132 11.76 -15.54 12.04
CA ASN A 132 11.16 -16.37 13.08
C ASN A 132 9.63 -16.37 12.93
N HIS A 133 9.14 -17.22 12.04
CA HIS A 133 7.71 -17.34 11.72
C HIS A 133 6.85 -17.90 12.86
N GLU A 134 7.43 -18.59 13.85
CA GLU A 134 6.66 -19.12 14.98
C GLU A 134 6.28 -18.01 15.95
N GLU A 135 7.28 -17.27 16.43
CA GLU A 135 7.07 -16.15 17.35
C GLU A 135 6.30 -15.00 16.68
N ALA A 136 6.56 -14.76 15.39
CA ALA A 136 5.80 -13.78 14.62
C ALA A 136 4.31 -14.10 14.58
N ARG A 137 3.94 -15.37 14.40
CA ARG A 137 2.52 -15.79 14.43
C ARG A 137 1.91 -15.60 15.80
N TYR A 138 2.63 -15.90 16.88
CA TYR A 138 2.16 -15.68 18.24
C TYR A 138 1.84 -14.19 18.48
N HIS A 139 2.79 -13.30 18.16
CA HIS A 139 2.58 -11.87 18.36
C HIS A 139 1.48 -11.31 17.46
N LEU A 140 1.42 -11.68 16.18
CA LEU A 140 0.37 -11.21 15.28
C LEU A 140 -1.03 -11.73 15.65
N ALA A 141 -1.13 -12.95 16.19
CA ALA A 141 -2.40 -13.46 16.71
C ALA A 141 -2.90 -12.64 17.91
N ASN A 142 -1.99 -12.24 18.82
CA ASN A 142 -2.31 -11.35 19.93
C ASN A 142 -2.65 -9.94 19.46
N ASP A 143 -1.96 -9.42 18.43
CA ASP A 143 -2.31 -8.14 17.81
C ASP A 143 -3.75 -8.15 17.29
N ILE A 144 -4.12 -9.17 16.51
CA ILE A 144 -5.49 -9.34 15.99
C ILE A 144 -6.49 -9.42 17.15
N TYR A 145 -6.19 -10.18 18.21
CA TYR A 145 -7.06 -10.30 19.38
C TYR A 145 -7.29 -8.94 20.05
N PHE A 146 -6.22 -8.23 20.38
CA PHE A 146 -6.31 -6.96 21.08
C PHE A 146 -6.92 -5.85 20.22
N SER A 147 -6.59 -5.78 18.92
CA SER A 147 -7.20 -4.83 18.00
C SER A 147 -8.69 -5.12 17.83
N SER A 148 -9.08 -6.40 17.80
CA SER A 148 -10.48 -6.81 17.76
C SER A 148 -11.24 -6.40 19.02
N CYS A 149 -10.62 -6.52 20.19
CA CYS A 149 -11.21 -6.03 21.45
C CYS A 149 -11.32 -4.50 21.50
N ALA A 150 -10.38 -3.77 20.87
CA ALA A 150 -10.36 -2.32 20.88
C ALA A 150 -11.32 -1.68 19.85
N PHE A 151 -11.39 -2.24 18.65
CA PHE A 151 -11.99 -1.59 17.48
C PHE A 151 -13.05 -2.46 16.77
N GLY A 152 -13.03 -3.77 17.02
CA GLY A 152 -13.86 -4.74 16.31
C GLY A 152 -13.07 -5.58 15.29
N THR A 153 -13.64 -6.73 14.94
CA THR A 153 -13.02 -7.73 14.08
C THR A 153 -12.98 -7.35 12.60
N GLU A 154 -13.78 -6.36 12.20
CA GLU A 154 -13.90 -5.87 10.82
C GLU A 154 -13.49 -4.39 10.67
N ASP A 155 -12.63 -3.91 11.56
CA ASP A 155 -12.08 -2.55 11.51
C ASP A 155 -10.76 -2.54 10.72
N ILE A 156 -10.49 -1.44 10.01
CA ILE A 156 -9.26 -1.26 9.22
C ILE A 156 -8.00 -1.40 10.08
N ARG A 157 -8.03 -1.02 11.36
CA ARG A 157 -6.91 -1.15 12.30
C ARG A 157 -6.63 -2.60 12.66
N THR A 158 -7.65 -3.45 12.65
CA THR A 158 -7.52 -4.91 12.83
C THR A 158 -7.04 -5.58 11.55
N SER A 159 -7.33 -4.99 10.38
CA SER A 159 -6.93 -5.55 9.07
C SER A 159 -5.42 -5.72 8.89
N GLY A 160 -4.60 -4.82 9.46
CA GLY A 160 -3.14 -4.91 9.40
C GLY A 160 -2.58 -6.21 10.00
N GLY A 161 -3.16 -6.67 11.12
CA GLY A 161 -2.77 -7.94 11.74
C GLY A 161 -3.08 -9.15 10.85
N TYR A 162 -4.27 -9.18 10.23
CA TYR A 162 -4.63 -10.23 9.25
C TYR A 162 -3.69 -10.22 8.04
N PHE A 163 -3.34 -9.03 7.54
CA PHE A 163 -2.44 -8.87 6.39
C PHE A 163 -1.04 -9.42 6.68
N HIS A 164 -0.44 -9.07 7.82
CA HIS A 164 0.88 -9.60 8.19
C HIS A 164 0.85 -11.11 8.41
N LEU A 165 -0.22 -11.63 9.02
CA LEU A 165 -0.37 -13.08 9.20
C LEU A 165 -0.53 -13.80 7.85
N ALA A 166 -1.24 -13.20 6.89
CA ALA A 166 -1.35 -13.70 5.53
C ALA A 166 0.01 -13.76 4.82
N ASN A 167 0.84 -12.72 4.96
CA ASN A 167 2.19 -12.69 4.41
C ASN A 167 3.06 -13.83 4.97
N ILE A 168 2.94 -14.16 6.26
CA ILE A 168 3.63 -15.32 6.84
C ILE A 168 3.16 -16.62 6.21
N PHE A 169 1.85 -16.84 6.08
CA PHE A 169 1.33 -18.06 5.46
C PHE A 169 1.71 -18.19 3.99
N TYR A 170 1.74 -17.07 3.27
CA TYR A 170 2.21 -17.03 1.89
C TYR A 170 3.69 -17.44 1.81
N GLY A 171 4.56 -16.88 2.66
CA GLY A 171 5.98 -17.26 2.74
C GLY A 171 6.21 -18.72 3.12
N LEU A 172 5.31 -19.31 3.91
CA LEU A 172 5.32 -20.74 4.27
C LEU A 172 4.67 -21.65 3.20
N ASN A 173 4.34 -21.11 2.02
CA ASN A 173 3.66 -21.80 0.92
C ASN A 173 2.29 -22.39 1.30
N LYS A 174 1.62 -21.84 2.32
CA LYS A 174 0.25 -22.20 2.72
C LYS A 174 -0.76 -21.28 2.03
N LEU A 175 -0.84 -21.41 0.71
CA LEU A 175 -1.52 -20.45 -0.16
C LEU A 175 -3.03 -20.31 0.15
N GLU A 176 -3.74 -21.39 0.48
CA GLU A 176 -5.18 -21.34 0.81
C GLU A 176 -5.46 -20.50 2.07
N LEU A 177 -4.64 -20.65 3.11
CA LEU A 177 -4.76 -19.87 4.34
C LEU A 177 -4.41 -18.40 4.10
N ALA A 178 -3.38 -18.13 3.31
CA ALA A 178 -3.02 -16.78 2.92
C ALA A 178 -4.14 -16.10 2.12
N ASP A 179 -4.71 -16.79 1.11
CA ASP A 179 -5.82 -16.27 0.30
C ASP A 179 -7.06 -15.98 1.14
N THR A 180 -7.37 -16.85 2.11
CA THR A 180 -8.50 -16.62 3.04
C THR A 180 -8.32 -15.31 3.82
N LEU A 181 -7.12 -15.07 4.36
CA LEU A 181 -6.83 -13.85 5.12
C LEU A 181 -6.76 -12.61 4.21
N TYR A 182 -6.15 -12.70 3.03
CA TYR A 182 -6.14 -11.59 2.07
C TYR A 182 -7.54 -11.22 1.60
N THR A 183 -8.42 -12.22 1.42
CA THR A 183 -9.83 -11.98 1.11
C THR A 183 -10.50 -11.22 2.25
N LYS A 184 -10.29 -11.64 3.50
CA LYS A 184 -10.84 -10.93 4.66
C LYS A 184 -10.34 -9.49 4.76
N VAL A 185 -9.05 -9.25 4.53
CA VAL A 185 -8.47 -7.90 4.51
C VAL A 185 -9.12 -7.05 3.42
N SER A 186 -9.28 -7.61 2.23
CA SER A 186 -9.90 -6.92 1.09
C SER A 186 -11.36 -6.55 1.40
N GLU A 187 -12.12 -7.43 2.03
CA GLU A 187 -13.51 -7.19 2.45
C GLU A 187 -13.62 -6.06 3.47
N ILE A 188 -12.71 -6.02 4.47
CA ILE A 188 -12.69 -4.97 5.49
C ILE A 188 -12.46 -3.60 4.84
N TRP A 189 -11.45 -3.49 3.98
CA TRP A 189 -11.15 -2.25 3.26
C TRP A 189 -12.29 -1.85 2.32
N ASN A 190 -12.86 -2.80 1.58
CA ASN A 190 -13.99 -2.55 0.69
C ASN A 190 -15.20 -2.01 1.46
N LYS A 191 -15.55 -2.62 2.59
CA LYS A 191 -16.66 -2.18 3.45
C LYS A 191 -16.44 -0.75 3.96
N TYR A 192 -15.23 -0.45 4.46
CA TYR A 192 -14.88 0.89 4.91
C TYR A 192 -15.02 1.91 3.78
N LEU A 193 -14.30 1.71 2.67
CA LEU A 193 -14.26 2.67 1.55
C LEU A 193 -15.63 2.83 0.88
N ASN A 194 -16.40 1.75 0.72
CA ASN A 194 -17.73 1.81 0.13
C ASN A 194 -18.71 2.61 1.02
N ASN A 195 -18.61 2.51 2.35
CA ASN A 195 -19.44 3.34 3.23
C ASN A 195 -19.12 4.82 3.06
N HIS A 196 -17.83 5.19 3.03
CA HIS A 196 -17.40 6.57 2.78
C HIS A 196 -17.84 7.07 1.39
N TYR A 197 -17.68 6.23 0.38
CA TYR A 197 -18.12 6.51 -0.98
C TYR A 197 -19.64 6.74 -1.08
N GLN A 198 -20.45 5.88 -0.45
CA GLN A 198 -21.91 6.02 -0.46
C GLN A 198 -22.37 7.30 0.25
N VAL A 199 -21.73 7.69 1.36
CA VAL A 199 -22.04 8.93 2.06
C VAL A 199 -21.74 10.15 1.16
N LEU A 200 -20.60 10.15 0.47
CA LEU A 200 -20.25 11.22 -0.48
C LEU A 200 -21.22 11.26 -1.67
N SER A 201 -21.55 10.10 -2.23
CA SER A 201 -22.50 9.99 -3.34
C SER A 201 -23.89 10.53 -2.95
N GLN A 202 -24.40 10.18 -1.77
CA GLN A 202 -25.67 10.68 -1.25
C GLN A 202 -25.63 12.18 -0.93
N ALA A 203 -24.53 12.67 -0.36
CA ALA A 203 -24.34 14.10 -0.08
C ALA A 203 -24.28 14.93 -1.36
N CYS A 204 -23.62 14.41 -2.41
CA CYS A 204 -23.58 15.03 -3.73
C CYS A 204 -24.98 15.12 -4.37
N ILE A 205 -25.81 14.08 -4.24
CA ILE A 205 -27.20 14.09 -4.72
C ILE A 205 -28.06 15.11 -3.95
N GLN A 206 -27.84 15.28 -2.64
CA GLN A 206 -28.63 16.20 -1.80
C GLN A 206 -28.20 17.66 -1.92
N GLN A 207 -26.96 17.97 -2.32
CA GLN A 207 -26.41 19.33 -2.39
C GLN A 207 -26.24 19.89 -3.82
N ILE A 208 -26.90 19.31 -4.82
CA ILE A 208 -27.07 19.95 -6.13
C ILE A 208 -27.83 21.29 -6.04
N ASP A 209 -28.42 21.64 -4.88
CA ASP A 209 -29.06 22.95 -4.68
C ASP A 209 -28.30 23.84 -3.66
N LEU A 210 -27.81 24.99 -4.17
CA LEU A 210 -27.67 26.30 -3.52
C LEU A 210 -26.30 26.94 -3.21
N LEU A 211 -25.14 26.28 -3.17
CA LEU A 211 -23.91 27.01 -2.74
C LEU A 211 -22.59 26.76 -3.47
N GLY A 212 -22.53 25.89 -4.49
CA GLY A 212 -21.36 25.80 -5.37
C GLY A 212 -20.00 25.55 -4.68
N LYS A 213 -20.00 25.02 -3.44
CA LYS A 213 -18.77 24.56 -2.79
C LYS A 213 -18.49 23.15 -3.30
N GLN A 214 -17.34 22.97 -3.94
CA GLN A 214 -16.80 21.63 -4.19
C GLN A 214 -16.66 20.92 -2.85
N PHE A 215 -17.26 19.74 -2.72
CA PHE A 215 -16.97 18.85 -1.60
C PHE A 215 -15.53 18.38 -1.74
N GLU A 216 -14.75 18.55 -0.68
CA GLU A 216 -13.48 17.83 -0.54
C GLU A 216 -13.85 16.36 -0.27
N THR A 217 -13.52 15.46 -1.19
CA THR A 217 -13.62 14.04 -0.89
C THR A 217 -12.61 13.72 0.19
N ASP A 218 -13.07 13.11 1.27
CA ASP A 218 -12.22 12.75 2.40
C ASP A 218 -12.35 11.25 2.62
N THR A 219 -11.20 10.56 2.59
CA THR A 219 -11.10 9.14 2.94
C THR A 219 -11.48 8.90 4.40
N GLY A 220 -11.41 9.92 5.25
CA GLY A 220 -11.53 9.81 6.71
C GLY A 220 -10.30 9.18 7.36
N LEU A 221 -9.19 9.09 6.60
CA LEU A 221 -7.92 8.48 6.99
C LEU A 221 -6.85 9.55 7.10
N ASP A 222 -5.87 9.33 7.98
CA ASP A 222 -4.63 10.11 7.93
C ASP A 222 -3.69 9.63 6.80
N GLU A 223 -2.70 10.45 6.46
CA GLU A 223 -1.74 10.16 5.38
C GLU A 223 -1.02 8.80 5.57
N ALA A 224 -0.78 8.38 6.82
CA ALA A 224 -0.12 7.11 7.09
C ALA A 224 -1.06 5.92 6.86
N GLN A 225 -2.32 6.05 7.25
CA GLN A 225 -3.37 5.07 7.00
C GLN A 225 -3.69 4.94 5.50
N GLU A 226 -3.65 6.04 4.75
CA GLU A 226 -3.79 6.01 3.29
C GLU A 226 -2.62 5.26 2.63
N ALA A 227 -1.38 5.55 3.04
CA ALA A 227 -0.20 4.85 2.55
C ALA A 227 -0.23 3.35 2.89
N GLU A 228 -0.69 3.00 4.10
CA GLU A 228 -0.89 1.60 4.51
C GLU A 228 -1.97 0.92 3.64
N ALA A 229 -3.10 1.58 3.39
CA ALA A 229 -4.17 1.06 2.54
C ALA A 229 -3.68 0.76 1.13
N ILE A 230 -2.96 1.71 0.51
CA ILE A 230 -2.35 1.53 -0.82
C ILE A 230 -1.39 0.34 -0.78
N HIS A 231 -0.49 0.28 0.20
CA HIS A 231 0.51 -0.79 0.30
C HIS A 231 -0.16 -2.17 0.43
N ILE A 232 -1.14 -2.31 1.33
CA ILE A 232 -1.86 -3.57 1.56
C ILE A 232 -2.58 -4.02 0.30
N LEU A 233 -3.42 -3.16 -0.28
CA LEU A 233 -4.28 -3.54 -1.42
C LEU A 233 -3.46 -3.83 -2.69
N THR A 234 -2.41 -3.05 -2.96
CA THR A 234 -1.50 -3.31 -4.10
C THR A 234 -0.68 -4.58 -3.90
N THR A 235 -0.23 -4.87 -2.67
CA THR A 235 0.46 -6.14 -2.36
C THR A 235 -0.44 -7.34 -2.58
N ILE A 236 -1.69 -7.27 -2.09
CA ILE A 236 -2.68 -8.33 -2.30
C ILE A 236 -2.95 -8.53 -3.80
N LEU A 237 -3.12 -7.44 -4.56
CA LEU A 237 -3.32 -7.50 -6.00
C LEU A 237 -2.17 -8.22 -6.71
N ASN A 238 -0.93 -7.80 -6.44
CA ASN A 238 0.27 -8.39 -7.05
C ASN A 238 0.40 -9.88 -6.72
N ILE A 239 0.11 -10.28 -5.48
CA ILE A 239 0.14 -11.69 -5.08
C ILE A 239 -0.90 -12.49 -5.86
N ARG A 240 -2.15 -12.01 -5.93
CA ARG A 240 -3.24 -12.69 -6.67
C ARG A 240 -2.95 -12.80 -8.17
N GLU A 241 -2.35 -11.77 -8.77
CA GLU A 241 -1.95 -11.79 -10.19
C GLU A 241 -0.79 -12.77 -10.46
N SER A 242 0.08 -12.99 -9.46
CA SER A 242 1.22 -13.91 -9.55
C SER A 242 0.86 -15.38 -9.29
N THR A 243 -0.22 -15.66 -8.58
CA THR A 243 -0.63 -17.03 -8.23
C THR A 243 -1.26 -17.77 -9.42
N ALA A 244 -1.01 -19.08 -9.52
CA ALA A 244 -1.50 -19.91 -10.63
C ALA A 244 -3.02 -20.15 -10.57
N ASP A 245 -3.61 -20.16 -9.37
CA ASP A 245 -5.06 -20.21 -9.16
C ASP A 245 -5.63 -18.80 -9.30
N LYS A 246 -5.91 -18.42 -10.55
CA LYS A 246 -6.47 -17.11 -10.88
C LYS A 246 -7.96 -17.15 -10.62
N ASP A 247 -8.38 -16.73 -9.44
CA ASP A 247 -9.77 -16.32 -9.18
C ASP A 247 -9.95 -14.88 -9.69
N PRO A 248 -10.55 -14.68 -10.88
CA PRO A 248 -10.65 -13.35 -11.44
C PRO A 248 -11.63 -12.48 -10.67
N GLN A 249 -12.62 -13.07 -10.01
CA GLN A 249 -13.61 -12.32 -9.20
C GLN A 249 -12.92 -11.66 -8.01
N LYS A 250 -12.10 -12.40 -7.27
CA LYS A 250 -11.34 -11.82 -6.15
C LYS A 250 -10.34 -10.76 -6.61
N THR A 251 -9.74 -10.92 -7.79
CA THR A 251 -8.82 -9.93 -8.36
C THR A 251 -9.55 -8.64 -8.75
N VAL A 252 -10.68 -8.76 -9.44
CA VAL A 252 -11.56 -7.63 -9.78
C VAL A 252 -12.08 -6.94 -8.51
N PHE A 253 -12.39 -7.69 -7.45
CA PHE A 253 -12.82 -7.14 -6.18
C PHE A 253 -11.76 -6.22 -5.54
N VAL A 254 -10.49 -6.63 -5.54
CA VAL A 254 -9.38 -5.80 -5.05
C VAL A 254 -9.20 -4.56 -5.92
N LEU A 255 -9.25 -4.72 -7.25
CA LEU A 255 -9.15 -3.59 -8.19
C LEU A 255 -10.25 -2.56 -7.94
N LYS A 256 -11.51 -2.97 -7.79
CA LYS A 256 -12.63 -2.07 -7.44
C LYS A 256 -12.41 -1.36 -6.12
N THR A 257 -11.80 -2.04 -5.15
CA THR A 257 -11.48 -1.45 -3.84
C THR A 257 -10.41 -0.36 -3.97
N LEU A 258 -9.38 -0.58 -4.79
CA LEU A 258 -8.38 0.44 -5.13
C LEU A 258 -8.98 1.63 -5.87
N VAL A 259 -9.93 1.39 -6.79
CA VAL A 259 -10.65 2.46 -7.49
C VAL A 259 -11.35 3.39 -6.50
N MET A 260 -12.10 2.84 -5.53
CA MET A 260 -12.76 3.63 -4.49
C MET A 260 -11.75 4.43 -3.66
N LEU A 261 -10.64 3.80 -3.25
CA LEU A 261 -9.59 4.47 -2.49
C LEU A 261 -9.02 5.68 -3.25
N TYR A 262 -8.57 5.48 -4.50
CA TYR A 262 -7.97 6.57 -5.28
C TYR A 262 -8.96 7.66 -5.68
N HIS A 263 -10.24 7.31 -5.85
CA HIS A 263 -11.29 8.31 -6.05
C HIS A 263 -11.49 9.17 -4.80
N LEU A 264 -11.57 8.57 -3.61
CA LEU A 264 -11.67 9.30 -2.34
C LEU A 264 -10.45 10.17 -2.05
N MET A 265 -9.27 9.77 -2.52
CA MET A 265 -8.02 10.54 -2.43
C MET A 265 -7.87 11.64 -3.50
N MET A 266 -8.91 11.94 -4.30
CA MET A 266 -8.85 12.91 -5.41
C MET A 266 -7.76 12.60 -6.45
N ASN A 267 -7.52 11.32 -6.74
CA ASN A 267 -6.56 10.89 -7.77
C ASN A 267 -7.29 10.16 -8.92
N PRO A 268 -7.99 10.91 -9.80
CA PRO A 268 -8.80 10.33 -10.87
C PRO A 268 -7.97 9.54 -11.88
N SER A 269 -6.73 9.96 -12.13
CA SER A 269 -5.81 9.26 -13.03
C SER A 269 -5.55 7.82 -12.57
N LYS A 270 -5.25 7.63 -11.27
CA LYS A 270 -5.06 6.27 -10.73
C LYS A 270 -6.35 5.49 -10.63
N ALA A 271 -7.44 6.13 -10.21
CA ALA A 271 -8.74 5.49 -10.16
C ALA A 271 -9.15 4.95 -11.54
N GLN A 272 -8.96 5.74 -12.61
CA GLN A 272 -9.25 5.35 -13.98
C GLN A 272 -8.36 4.21 -14.48
N GLU A 273 -7.07 4.21 -14.13
CA GLU A 273 -6.15 3.10 -14.46
C GLU A 273 -6.65 1.77 -13.89
N TYR A 274 -6.93 1.71 -12.59
CA TYR A 274 -7.42 0.50 -11.94
C TYR A 274 -8.82 0.10 -12.41
N ALA A 275 -9.69 1.07 -12.70
CA ALA A 275 -11.03 0.81 -13.18
C ALA A 275 -11.00 0.21 -14.60
N THR A 276 -10.11 0.70 -15.47
CA THR A 276 -9.91 0.14 -16.81
C THR A 276 -9.35 -1.29 -16.72
N ARG A 277 -8.39 -1.54 -15.83
CA ARG A 277 -7.88 -2.89 -15.57
C ARG A 277 -8.98 -3.84 -15.08
N ALA A 278 -9.82 -3.39 -14.14
CA ALA A 278 -10.94 -4.17 -13.62
C ALA A 278 -11.94 -4.53 -14.73
N PHE A 279 -12.27 -3.57 -15.58
CA PHE A 279 -13.20 -3.75 -16.69
C PHE A 279 -12.68 -4.76 -17.72
N ASN A 280 -11.42 -4.60 -18.15
CA ASN A 280 -10.80 -5.51 -19.12
C ASN A 280 -10.75 -6.94 -18.56
N LEU A 281 -10.35 -7.11 -17.30
CA LEU A 281 -10.31 -8.42 -16.67
C LEU A 281 -11.71 -9.05 -16.55
N ALA A 282 -12.73 -8.27 -16.19
CA ALA A 282 -14.10 -8.74 -16.12
C ALA A 282 -14.67 -9.14 -17.50
N GLN A 283 -14.25 -8.45 -18.56
CA GLN A 283 -14.64 -8.77 -19.94
C GLN A 283 -13.93 -10.03 -20.45
N GLU A 284 -12.61 -10.12 -20.28
CA GLU A 284 -11.79 -11.26 -20.72
C GLU A 284 -12.23 -12.57 -20.05
N GLN A 285 -12.60 -12.51 -18.78
CA GLN A 285 -12.99 -13.67 -17.97
C GLN A 285 -14.50 -13.92 -17.96
N GLN A 286 -15.27 -13.17 -18.77
CA GLN A 286 -16.73 -13.29 -18.91
C GLN A 286 -17.45 -13.29 -17.55
N LEU A 287 -17.02 -12.42 -16.64
CA LEU A 287 -17.70 -12.19 -15.36
C LEU A 287 -19.12 -11.67 -15.58
N SER A 288 -19.95 -11.71 -14.54
CA SER A 288 -21.37 -11.41 -14.67
C SER A 288 -21.63 -10.01 -15.23
N VAL A 289 -22.70 -9.85 -16.03
CA VAL A 289 -23.12 -8.55 -16.60
C VAL A 289 -23.31 -7.51 -15.49
N HIS A 290 -23.75 -7.94 -14.30
CA HIS A 290 -23.87 -7.09 -13.13
C HIS A 290 -22.52 -6.55 -12.65
N GLU A 291 -21.48 -7.38 -12.59
CA GLU A 291 -20.13 -6.95 -12.21
C GLU A 291 -19.53 -5.98 -13.23
N GLN A 292 -19.75 -6.24 -14.52
CA GLN A 292 -19.31 -5.37 -15.60
C GLN A 292 -20.01 -4.00 -15.54
N ASN A 293 -21.33 -3.98 -15.30
CA ASN A 293 -22.10 -2.74 -15.15
C ASN A 293 -21.65 -1.93 -13.92
N ALA A 294 -21.40 -2.58 -12.79
CA ALA A 294 -20.92 -1.89 -11.58
C ALA A 294 -19.55 -1.22 -11.79
N ILE A 295 -18.66 -1.82 -12.58
CA ILE A 295 -17.36 -1.22 -12.94
C ILE A 295 -17.56 -0.07 -13.93
N GLN A 296 -18.49 -0.21 -14.88
CA GLN A 296 -18.81 0.83 -15.86
C GLN A 296 -19.43 2.07 -15.20
N GLU A 297 -20.27 1.89 -14.19
CA GLU A 297 -20.82 2.98 -13.38
C GLU A 297 -19.70 3.74 -12.65
N LEU A 298 -18.78 3.03 -12.00
CA LEU A 298 -17.59 3.64 -11.38
C LEU A 298 -16.74 4.42 -12.39
N LEU A 299 -16.51 3.86 -13.60
CA LEU A 299 -15.78 4.53 -14.67
C LEU A 299 -16.45 5.83 -15.13
N SER A 300 -17.78 5.82 -15.27
CA SER A 300 -18.56 6.97 -15.71
C SER A 300 -18.53 8.12 -14.71
N LEU A 301 -18.51 7.80 -13.40
CA LEU A 301 -18.44 8.78 -12.32
C LEU A 301 -17.07 9.45 -12.26
N ILE A 302 -16.00 8.67 -12.34
CA ILE A 302 -14.62 9.18 -12.37
C ILE A 302 -14.40 10.11 -13.59
N SER A 303 -14.94 9.74 -14.75
CA SER A 303 -14.81 10.54 -15.98
C SER A 303 -15.70 11.80 -16.00
N GLY A 304 -16.83 11.78 -15.30
CA GLY A 304 -17.77 12.91 -15.22
C GLY A 304 -17.27 14.04 -14.31
N GLU A 305 -16.48 13.72 -13.29
CA GLU A 305 -15.87 14.69 -12.37
C GLU A 305 -14.65 15.41 -12.98
N GLU A 306 -13.88 14.73 -13.84
CA GLU A 306 -12.80 15.36 -14.62
C GLU A 306 -13.33 16.51 -15.51
N ALA A 307 -14.53 16.38 -16.07
CA ALA A 307 -15.15 17.41 -16.89
C ALA A 307 -15.59 18.65 -16.08
N HIS A 308 -15.92 18.48 -14.80
CA HIS A 308 -16.33 19.57 -13.90
C HIS A 308 -15.16 20.25 -13.19
N SER A 309 -14.00 19.59 -13.10
CA SER A 309 -12.80 20.16 -12.45
C SER A 309 -11.90 20.98 -13.39
N ILE A 310 -12.18 20.98 -14.70
CA ILE A 310 -11.44 21.72 -15.75
C ILE A 310 -12.18 23.00 -16.19
N MET A 311 -13.41 23.24 -15.71
CA MET A 311 -14.23 24.42 -16.00
C MET A 311 -14.18 25.43 -14.85
#